data_AF-A0A965MN93-F1
#
_entry.id   AF-A0A965MN93-F1
#
_cell.length_a   1.000
_cell.length_b   1.000
_cell.length_c   1.000
_cell.angle_alpha   90.00
_cell.angle_beta   90.00
_cell.angle_gamma   90.00
#
_symmetry.space_group_name_H-M   'P 1'
#
loop_
_entity.id
_entity.type
_entity.pdbx_description
1 polymer ?
#
loop_
_entity_poly.entity_id
_entity_poly.type
_entity_poly.pdbx_seq_one_letter_code
_entity_poly.pdbx_strand_id
1 'polypeptide(L)'
;VLRLAQVPGIVGIKEATGNIERAQWLIRDVPKNFAVYSGDDPTAVALMLCGGQGNVSVTANIAPRQMHELCLAAMAGDVRKAMEIQLKLMPVHKNLFVEANPIPLKWAMARMGLCGPTMRLPMTPLTQNLEPVVESALRSSGLL
;
A
#
# COMPACT_ATOMS: atom_id res chain seq x y z
N VAL A 1 21.04 -0.25 3.73
CA VAL A 1 20.39 0.83 2.96
C VAL A 1 21.36 1.97 2.69
N LEU A 2 21.82 2.70 3.71
CA LEU A 2 22.64 3.92 3.54
C LEU A 2 23.92 3.73 2.70
N ARG A 3 24.66 2.62 2.88
CA ARG A 3 25.84 2.31 2.05
C ARG A 3 25.50 2.17 0.56
N LEU A 4 24.36 1.57 0.24
CA LEU A 4 23.90 1.39 -1.14
C LEU A 4 23.34 2.69 -1.73
N ALA A 5 22.81 3.59 -0.90
CA ALA A 5 22.33 4.90 -1.36
C ALA A 5 23.43 5.81 -1.95
N GLN A 6 24.71 5.46 -1.74
CA GLN A 6 25.85 6.15 -2.35
C GLN A 6 26.23 5.60 -3.74
N VAL A 7 25.65 4.48 -4.16
CA VAL A 7 26.01 3.81 -5.42
C VAL A 7 25.20 4.41 -6.57
N PRO A 8 25.85 4.90 -7.66
CA PRO A 8 25.15 5.42 -8.82
C PRO A 8 24.15 4.43 -9.39
N GLY A 9 22.95 4.91 -9.72
CA GLY A 9 21.84 4.09 -10.22
C GLY A 9 20.90 3.56 -9.13
N ILE A 10 21.28 3.58 -7.85
CA ILE A 10 20.36 3.25 -6.75
C ILE A 10 19.71 4.53 -6.25
N VAL A 11 18.43 4.73 -6.60
CA VAL A 11 17.72 6.00 -6.42
C VAL A 11 16.67 5.98 -5.31
N GLY A 12 16.47 4.84 -4.65
CA GLY A 12 15.51 4.76 -3.56
C GLY A 12 15.34 3.37 -2.97
N ILE A 13 14.42 3.27 -2.03
CA ILE A 13 14.01 2.04 -1.36
C ILE A 13 12.49 2.00 -1.23
N LYS A 14 11.91 0.81 -1.46
CA LYS A 14 10.57 0.47 -0.98
C LYS A 14 10.72 -0.17 0.40
N GLU A 15 10.33 0.53 1.44
CA GLU A 15 10.39 0.04 2.82
C GLU A 15 9.02 -0.53 3.24
N ALA A 16 8.93 -1.85 3.28
CA ALA A 16 7.67 -2.59 3.47
C ALA A 16 7.48 -3.15 4.89
N THR A 17 8.28 -2.72 5.87
CA THR A 17 8.23 -3.27 7.24
C THR A 17 7.08 -2.73 8.07
N GLY A 18 6.48 -1.59 7.68
CA GLY A 18 5.50 -0.87 8.48
C GLY A 18 6.07 -0.20 9.74
N ASN A 19 7.39 -0.27 9.95
CA ASN A 19 8.03 0.35 11.10
C ASN A 19 8.33 1.83 10.82
N ILE A 20 7.48 2.72 11.35
CA ILE A 20 7.61 4.17 11.16
C ILE A 20 8.88 4.75 11.80
N GLU A 21 9.31 4.24 12.96
CA GLU A 21 10.56 4.70 13.58
C GLU A 21 11.75 4.46 12.63
N ARG A 22 11.87 3.23 12.10
CA ARG A 22 12.89 2.90 11.11
C ARG A 22 12.78 3.78 9.86
N ALA A 23 11.57 4.03 9.38
CA ALA A 23 11.34 4.89 8.23
C ALA A 23 11.82 6.32 8.48
N GLN A 24 11.58 6.88 9.67
CA GLN A 24 12.05 8.21 10.04
C GLN A 24 13.58 8.30 10.06
N TRP A 25 14.27 7.30 10.63
CA TRP A 25 15.74 7.24 10.57
C TRP A 25 16.25 7.14 9.13
N LEU A 26 15.61 6.33 8.29
CA LEU A 26 15.96 6.24 6.87
C LEU A 26 15.77 7.59 6.17
N ILE A 27 14.61 8.23 6.30
CA ILE A 27 14.32 9.52 5.68
C ILE A 27 15.33 10.59 6.12
N ARG A 28 15.73 10.57 7.39
CA ARG A 28 16.72 11.52 7.94
C ARG A 28 18.12 11.32 7.37
N ASP A 29 18.54 10.06 7.21
CA ASP A 29 19.95 9.72 6.96
C ASP A 29 20.27 9.43 5.48
N VAL A 30 19.26 9.23 4.62
CA VAL A 30 19.50 9.04 3.18
C VAL A 30 19.92 10.35 2.48
N PRO A 31 20.69 10.29 1.38
CA PRO A 31 20.96 11.45 0.54
C PRO A 31 19.68 12.11 0.04
N LYS A 32 19.69 13.44 -0.18
CA LYS A 32 18.52 14.21 -0.64
C LYS A 32 17.92 13.71 -1.96
N ASN A 33 18.72 13.08 -2.82
CA ASN A 33 18.31 12.52 -4.10
C ASN A 33 17.91 11.03 -4.02
N PHE A 34 17.76 10.47 -2.82
CA PHE A 34 17.38 9.09 -2.59
C PHE A 34 15.98 9.00 -1.98
N ALA A 35 15.05 8.37 -2.69
CA ALA A 35 13.65 8.31 -2.29
C ALA A 35 13.34 7.13 -1.34
N VAL A 36 12.47 7.36 -0.36
CA VAL A 36 11.90 6.35 0.54
C VAL A 36 10.41 6.23 0.24
N TYR A 37 10.02 5.10 -0.32
CA TYR A 37 8.61 4.76 -0.59
C TYR A 37 8.10 3.77 0.45
N SER A 38 6.86 3.94 0.87
CA SER A 38 6.20 2.88 1.64
C SER A 38 6.00 1.66 0.75
N GLY A 39 6.17 0.48 1.34
CA GLY A 39 5.70 -0.77 0.77
C GLY A 39 4.58 -1.42 1.57
N ASP A 40 4.04 -0.71 2.55
CA ASP A 40 3.00 -1.15 3.46
C ASP A 40 1.83 -0.15 3.42
N ASP A 41 0.69 -0.58 2.89
CA ASP A 41 -0.49 0.28 2.71
C ASP A 41 -1.06 0.83 4.05
N PRO A 42 -1.21 0.04 5.12
CA PRO A 42 -1.70 0.54 6.41
C PRO A 42 -0.88 1.70 7.00
N THR A 43 0.43 1.74 6.77
CA THR A 43 1.32 2.75 7.35
C THR A 43 1.85 3.78 6.34
N ALA A 44 1.49 3.66 5.06
CA ALA A 44 1.99 4.51 3.99
C ALA A 44 1.75 6.01 4.25
N VAL A 45 0.57 6.38 4.76
CA VAL A 45 0.23 7.77 5.09
C VAL A 45 1.21 8.36 6.10
N ALA A 46 1.56 7.61 7.14
CA ALA A 46 2.46 8.06 8.20
C ALA A 46 3.89 8.23 7.68
N LEU A 47 4.36 7.30 6.83
CA LEU A 47 5.67 7.40 6.20
C LEU A 47 5.77 8.65 5.30
N MET A 48 4.75 8.93 4.49
CA MET A 48 4.74 10.12 3.62
C MET A 48 4.67 11.42 4.44
N LEU A 49 3.86 11.46 5.50
CA LEU A 49 3.82 12.61 6.43
C LEU A 49 5.16 12.85 7.15
N CYS A 50 6.00 11.81 7.31
CA CYS A 50 7.36 11.92 7.84
C CYS A 50 8.40 12.35 6.79
N GLY A 51 8.01 12.55 5.53
CA GLY A 51 8.91 13.00 4.45
C GLY A 51 9.28 11.93 3.43
N GLY A 52 8.61 10.78 3.40
CA GLY A 52 8.75 9.81 2.31
C GLY A 52 8.05 10.25 1.02
N GLN A 53 8.44 9.68 -0.11
CA GLN A 53 8.12 10.17 -1.47
C GLN A 53 6.97 9.42 -2.17
N GLY A 54 6.27 8.53 -1.47
CA GLY A 54 5.10 7.85 -2.01
C GLY A 54 4.86 6.46 -1.44
N ASN A 55 4.02 5.69 -2.13
CA ASN A 55 3.62 4.35 -1.76
C ASN A 55 3.63 3.41 -2.97
N VAL A 56 4.33 2.27 -2.86
CA VAL A 56 4.26 1.16 -3.81
C VAL A 56 3.21 0.16 -3.31
N SER A 57 1.98 0.41 -3.71
CA SER A 57 0.74 -0.07 -3.08
C SER A 57 0.17 -1.36 -3.69
N VAL A 58 -0.46 -2.17 -2.83
CA VAL A 58 -1.36 -3.27 -3.23
C VAL A 58 -2.76 -2.72 -3.48
N THR A 59 -3.28 -1.94 -2.54
CA THR A 59 -4.63 -1.36 -2.55
C THR A 59 -4.90 -0.49 -3.78
N ALA A 60 -3.88 0.17 -4.32
CA ALA A 60 -4.00 0.99 -5.53
C ALA A 60 -4.46 0.21 -6.78
N ASN A 61 -4.38 -1.13 -6.80
CA ASN A 61 -4.92 -1.94 -7.90
C ASN A 61 -6.45 -1.90 -7.98
N ILE A 62 -7.14 -1.67 -6.85
CA ILE A 62 -8.61 -1.64 -6.77
C ILE A 62 -9.16 -0.27 -6.38
N ALA A 63 -8.35 0.59 -5.77
CA ALA A 63 -8.71 1.95 -5.37
C ALA A 63 -7.69 3.01 -5.88
N PRO A 64 -7.32 3.03 -7.17
CA PRO A 64 -6.22 3.85 -7.69
C PRO A 64 -6.43 5.36 -7.44
N ARG A 65 -7.65 5.87 -7.66
CA ARG A 65 -7.97 7.29 -7.44
C ARG A 65 -7.79 7.70 -5.99
N GLN A 66 -8.37 6.93 -5.07
CA GLN A 66 -8.29 7.24 -3.63
C GLN A 66 -6.84 7.13 -3.13
N MET A 67 -6.10 6.10 -3.55
CA MET A 67 -4.67 5.99 -3.20
C MET A 67 -3.84 7.15 -3.74
N HIS A 68 -4.11 7.61 -4.96
CA HIS A 68 -3.46 8.78 -5.53
C HIS A 68 -3.76 10.05 -4.71
N GLU A 69 -5.03 10.30 -4.40
CA GLU A 69 -5.46 11.46 -3.61
C GLU A 69 -4.87 11.43 -2.18
N LEU A 70 -4.80 10.26 -1.56
CA LEU A 70 -4.16 10.05 -0.26
C LEU A 70 -2.67 10.39 -0.33
N CYS A 71 -1.94 9.88 -1.32
CA CYS A 71 -0.51 10.14 -1.47
C CYS A 71 -0.23 11.63 -1.70
N LEU A 72 -1.01 12.29 -2.57
CA LEU A 72 -0.88 13.72 -2.81
C LEU A 72 -1.15 14.53 -1.55
N ALA A 73 -2.24 14.24 -0.83
CA ALA A 73 -2.58 14.94 0.41
C ALA A 73 -1.49 14.77 1.47
N ALA A 74 -1.00 13.53 1.67
CA ALA A 74 0.04 13.24 2.64
C ALA A 74 1.37 13.97 2.32
N MET A 75 1.82 13.91 1.07
CA MET A 75 3.06 14.59 0.66
C MET A 75 2.94 16.12 0.65
N ALA A 76 1.72 16.66 0.51
CA ALA A 76 1.43 18.09 0.65
C ALA A 76 1.26 18.54 2.12
N GLY A 77 1.28 17.62 3.09
CA GLY A 77 1.04 17.92 4.50
C GLY A 77 -0.43 18.14 4.87
N ASP A 78 -1.37 17.83 3.98
CA ASP A 78 -2.81 17.87 4.27
C ASP A 78 -3.24 16.61 5.05
N VAL A 79 -2.91 16.61 6.34
CA VAL A 79 -3.17 15.50 7.26
C VAL A 79 -4.65 15.15 7.31
N ARG A 80 -5.54 16.16 7.29
CA ARG A 80 -6.98 15.93 7.43
C ARG A 80 -7.52 15.13 6.26
N LYS A 81 -7.23 15.58 5.02
CA LYS A 81 -7.67 14.89 3.81
C LYS A 81 -7.01 13.51 3.68
N ALA A 82 -5.71 13.42 3.97
CA ALA A 82 -4.99 12.14 3.90
C ALA A 82 -5.60 11.10 4.85
N MET A 83 -5.92 11.50 6.09
CA MET A 83 -6.50 10.59 7.08
C MET A 83 -7.96 10.23 6.80
N GLU A 84 -8.75 11.14 6.23
CA GLU A 84 -10.12 10.82 5.79
C GLU A 84 -10.10 9.65 4.78
N ILE A 85 -9.21 9.73 3.78
CA ILE A 85 -9.07 8.68 2.76
C ILE A 85 -8.46 7.42 3.36
N GLN A 86 -7.42 7.54 4.19
CA GLN A 86 -6.80 6.40 4.89
C GLN A 86 -7.86 5.60 5.65
N LEU A 87 -8.66 6.26 6.50
CA LEU A 87 -9.67 5.60 7.33
C LEU A 87 -10.74 4.90 6.49
N LYS A 88 -11.11 5.48 5.35
CA LYS A 88 -12.02 4.84 4.39
C LYS A 88 -11.42 3.58 3.77
N LEU A 89 -10.10 3.54 3.53
CA LEU A 89 -9.41 2.41 2.90
C LEU A 89 -8.83 1.39 3.90
N MET A 90 -8.79 1.69 5.20
CA MET A 90 -8.31 0.77 6.24
C MET A 90 -8.89 -0.66 6.14
N PRO A 91 -10.20 -0.86 5.84
CA PRO A 91 -10.74 -2.21 5.67
C PRO A 91 -10.03 -3.01 4.57
N VAL A 92 -9.76 -2.39 3.41
CA VAL A 92 -9.06 -3.08 2.31
C VAL A 92 -7.56 -3.19 2.55
N HIS A 93 -6.93 -2.19 3.18
CA HIS A 93 -5.52 -2.29 3.57
C HIS A 93 -5.24 -3.51 4.45
N LYS A 94 -6.16 -3.84 5.37
CA LYS A 94 -6.06 -5.02 6.21
C LYS A 94 -6.44 -6.30 5.45
N ASN A 95 -7.62 -6.31 4.85
CA ASN A 95 -8.22 -7.57 4.38
C ASN A 95 -7.69 -8.03 3.02
N LEU A 96 -6.92 -7.21 2.29
CA LEU A 96 -6.15 -7.69 1.15
C LEU A 96 -4.94 -8.56 1.54
N PHE A 97 -4.69 -8.73 2.84
CA PHE A 97 -3.61 -9.53 3.41
C PHE A 97 -4.11 -10.60 4.39
N VAL A 98 -5.40 -10.96 4.35
CA VAL A 98 -5.94 -12.10 5.12
C VAL A 98 -5.31 -13.44 4.72
N GLU A 99 -4.76 -13.50 3.50
CA GLU A 99 -3.80 -14.50 3.02
C GLU A 99 -2.66 -13.79 2.29
N ALA A 100 -1.63 -14.54 1.88
CA ALA A 100 -0.47 -13.98 1.20
C ALA A 100 -0.87 -13.23 -0.09
N ASN A 101 -0.46 -11.96 -0.20
CA ASN A 101 -0.61 -11.19 -1.44
C ASN A 101 0.14 -11.88 -2.60
N PRO A 102 -0.45 -12.04 -3.80
CA PRO A 102 -1.67 -11.38 -4.27
C PRO A 102 -2.96 -12.20 -4.20
N ILE A 103 -3.09 -13.23 -3.35
CA ILE A 103 -4.28 -14.11 -3.32
C ILE A 103 -5.59 -13.31 -3.10
N PRO A 104 -5.73 -12.50 -2.02
CA PRO A 104 -6.98 -11.76 -1.80
C PRO A 104 -7.18 -10.66 -2.84
N LEU A 105 -6.10 -10.02 -3.30
CA LEU A 105 -6.15 -8.99 -4.34
C LEU A 105 -6.68 -9.56 -5.66
N LYS A 106 -6.16 -10.70 -6.11
CA LYS A 106 -6.59 -11.34 -7.36
C LYS A 106 -8.05 -11.75 -7.31
N TRP A 107 -8.51 -12.24 -6.15
CA TRP A 107 -9.93 -12.49 -5.94
C TRP A 107 -10.76 -11.20 -6.02
N ALA A 108 -10.35 -10.12 -5.33
CA ALA A 108 -11.04 -8.83 -5.36
C ALA A 108 -11.12 -8.24 -6.78
N MET A 109 -10.00 -8.24 -7.52
CA MET A 109 -9.97 -7.75 -8.90
C MET A 109 -10.88 -8.56 -9.82
N ALA A 110 -10.96 -9.88 -9.64
CA ALA A 110 -11.90 -10.72 -10.38
C ALA A 110 -13.36 -10.44 -10.00
N ARG A 111 -13.65 -10.27 -8.70
CA ARG A 111 -14.97 -9.90 -8.19
C ARG A 111 -15.45 -8.55 -8.74
N MET A 112 -14.53 -7.60 -8.92
CA MET A 112 -14.78 -6.28 -9.52
C MET A 112 -14.80 -6.28 -11.06
N GLY A 113 -14.61 -7.43 -11.70
CA GLY A 113 -14.62 -7.54 -13.17
C GLY A 113 -13.38 -6.95 -13.87
N LEU A 114 -12.28 -6.72 -13.15
CA LEU A 114 -11.07 -6.09 -13.68
C LEU A 114 -10.12 -7.09 -14.36
N CYS A 115 -10.10 -8.35 -13.94
CA CYS A 115 -9.31 -9.43 -14.55
C CYS A 115 -9.84 -10.83 -14.17
N GLY A 116 -9.29 -11.89 -14.77
CA GLY A 116 -9.59 -13.27 -14.33
C GLY A 116 -8.88 -13.66 -13.02
N PRO A 117 -9.37 -14.69 -12.28
CA PRO A 117 -8.84 -15.09 -10.97
C PRO A 117 -7.53 -15.90 -11.04
N THR A 118 -7.04 -16.20 -12.25
CA THR A 118 -5.90 -17.10 -12.46
C THR A 118 -4.64 -16.62 -11.76
N MET A 119 -3.99 -17.54 -11.05
CA MET A 119 -2.66 -17.41 -10.46
C MET A 119 -1.86 -18.68 -10.78
N ARG A 120 -0.53 -18.59 -10.70
CA ARG A 120 0.36 -19.75 -10.89
C ARG A 120 0.70 -20.36 -9.54
N LEU A 121 0.73 -21.69 -9.48
CA LEU A 121 1.24 -22.41 -8.32
C LEU A 121 2.67 -21.91 -7.97
N PRO A 122 3.02 -21.85 -6.67
CA PRO A 122 2.30 -22.44 -5.53
C PRO A 122 1.14 -21.58 -4.97
N MET A 123 0.78 -20.46 -5.60
CA MET A 123 -0.39 -19.68 -5.18
C MET A 123 -1.69 -20.42 -5.47
N THR A 124 -2.66 -20.28 -4.57
CA THR A 124 -3.99 -20.90 -4.67
C THR A 124 -5.08 -19.83 -4.77
N PRO A 125 -6.29 -20.17 -5.25
CA PRO A 125 -7.45 -19.30 -5.03
C PRO A 125 -7.63 -18.96 -3.55
N LEU A 126 -8.24 -17.81 -3.27
CA LEU A 126 -8.58 -17.39 -1.91
C LEU A 126 -9.42 -18.48 -1.22
N THR A 127 -9.11 -18.79 0.03
CA THR A 127 -9.91 -19.75 0.80
C THR A 127 -11.36 -19.28 0.87
N GLN A 128 -12.32 -20.13 0.50
CA GLN A 128 -13.75 -19.78 0.36
C GLN A 128 -14.35 -19.06 1.59
N ASN A 129 -13.97 -19.46 2.80
CA ASN A 129 -14.47 -18.85 4.04
C ASN A 129 -13.93 -17.42 4.29
N LEU A 130 -12.90 -16.98 3.55
CA LEU A 130 -12.35 -15.62 3.61
C LEU A 130 -12.92 -14.70 2.52
N GLU A 131 -13.62 -15.23 1.52
CA GLU A 131 -14.26 -14.42 0.48
C GLU A 131 -15.24 -13.38 1.06
N PRO A 132 -16.12 -13.70 2.03
CA PRO A 132 -17.00 -12.71 2.63
C PRO A 132 -16.25 -11.60 3.38
N VAL A 133 -15.07 -11.91 3.93
CA VAL A 133 -14.21 -10.92 4.63
C VAL A 133 -13.70 -9.87 3.64
N VAL A 134 -13.22 -10.32 2.48
CA VAL A 134 -12.76 -9.42 1.42
C VAL A 134 -13.92 -8.66 0.78
N GLU A 135 -15.06 -9.31 0.52
CA GLU A 135 -16.24 -8.64 -0.05
C GLU A 135 -16.76 -7.52 0.88
N SER A 136 -16.84 -7.78 2.19
CA SER A 136 -17.25 -6.78 3.18
C SER A 136 -16.29 -5.58 3.22
N ALA A 137 -14.97 -5.83 3.12
CA ALA A 137 -13.97 -4.77 3.05
C ALA A 137 -14.13 -3.89 1.80
N LEU A 138 -14.41 -4.49 0.64
CA LEU A 138 -14.67 -3.77 -0.60
C LEU A 138 -15.92 -2.88 -0.48
N ARG A 139 -17.03 -3.43 0.02
CA ARG A 139 -18.29 -2.69 0.20
C ARG A 139 -18.16 -1.54 1.19
N SER A 140 -17.56 -1.79 2.35
CA SER A 140 -17.33 -0.74 3.36
C SER A 140 -16.40 0.37 2.87
N SER A 141 -15.49 0.06 1.93
CA SER A 141 -14.62 1.05 1.28
C SER A 141 -15.28 1.75 0.08
N GLY A 142 -16.49 1.33 -0.31
CA GLY A 142 -17.24 1.87 -1.45
C GLY A 142 -16.72 1.44 -2.83
N LEU A 143 -16.13 0.24 -2.92
CA LEU A 143 -15.54 -0.32 -4.14
C LEU A 143 -16.41 -1.39 -4.82
N LEU A 144 -17.46 -1.86 -4.13
CA LEU A 144 -18.52 -2.75 -4.62
C LEU A 144 -19.87 -2.26 -4.08
#